data_AF-A0A7S4IW98-F1
#
_entry.id   AF-A0A7S4IW98-F1
#
_cell.length_a   1.000
_cell.length_b   1.000
_cell.length_c   1.000
_cell.angle_alpha   90.00
_cell.angle_beta   90.00
_cell.angle_gamma   90.00
#
_symmetry.space_group_name_H-M   'P 1'
#
loop_
_entity.id
_entity.type
_entity.pdbx_description
1 polymer ?
#
loop_
_entity_poly.entity_id
_entity_poly.type
_entity_poly.pdbx_seq_one_letter_code
_entity_poly.pdbx_strand_id
1 'polypeptide(L)'
;IFINGYYILRWVLNWEAFVAGIEWEPQVEQLYADCFNPLGFRRAQFARLLRDASFEQADGEARTLCVQGEPLDSLYVLINGTIEVRIAGRVATTLQPYQLV
;
A
#
# COMPACT_ATOMS: atom_id res chain seq x y z
N ILE A 1 21.24 52.53 14.94
CA ILE A 1 20.15 51.58 15.24
C ILE A 1 19.40 51.36 13.94
N PHE A 2 19.51 50.18 13.32
CA PHE A 2 18.77 49.84 12.11
C PHE A 2 17.66 48.87 12.50
N ILE A 3 16.41 49.25 12.24
CA ILE A 3 15.24 48.38 12.36
C ILE A 3 14.79 48.10 10.92
N ASN A 4 15.20 46.97 10.37
CA ASN A 4 14.66 46.45 9.13
C ASN A 4 13.68 45.32 9.48
N GLY A 5 12.43 45.70 9.74
CA GLY A 5 11.34 44.76 9.96
C GLY A 5 10.81 44.24 8.63
N TYR A 6 11.43 43.19 8.08
CA TYR A 6 10.82 42.44 6.98
C TYR A 6 10.04 41.27 7.57
N TYR A 7 8.72 41.24 7.32
CA TYR A 7 7.89 40.07 7.62
C TYR A 7 8.09 39.05 6.50
N ILE A 8 8.58 37.87 6.85
CA ILE A 8 8.69 36.74 5.92
C ILE A 8 7.57 35.75 6.24
N LEU A 9 6.66 35.54 5.29
CA LEU A 9 5.71 34.43 5.35
C LEU A 9 6.43 33.15 4.91
N ARG A 10 6.73 32.26 5.87
CA ARG A 10 7.38 30.98 5.61
C ARG A 10 6.35 29.85 5.66
N TRP A 11 6.17 29.16 4.53
CA TRP A 11 5.45 27.88 4.51
C TRP A 11 6.36 26.77 5.02
N VAL A 12 5.93 26.05 6.04
CA VAL A 12 6.57 24.79 6.45
C VAL A 12 5.84 23.67 5.70
N LEU A 13 6.44 23.21 4.62
CA LEU A 13 5.94 22.04 3.88
C LEU A 13 6.29 20.78 4.70
N ASN A 14 5.42 20.40 5.63
CA ASN A 14 5.52 19.10 6.29
C ASN A 14 4.95 18.03 5.33
N TRP A 15 5.79 17.09 4.91
CA TRP A 15 5.38 15.97 4.06
C TRP A 15 4.19 15.18 4.65
N GLU A 16 4.11 15.03 5.98
CA GLU A 16 2.97 14.37 6.62
C GLU A 16 1.67 15.16 6.47
N ALA A 17 1.73 16.48 6.59
CA ALA A 17 0.57 17.35 6.40
C ALA A 17 0.14 17.40 4.93
N PHE A 18 1.10 17.36 4.00
CA PHE A 18 0.82 17.25 2.57
C PHE A 18 0.11 15.93 2.25
N VAL A 19 0.63 14.79 2.73
CA VAL A 19 0.00 13.48 2.48
C VAL A 19 -1.37 13.35 3.15
N ALA A 20 -1.55 13.93 4.34
CA ALA A 20 -2.84 13.95 5.01
C ALA A 20 -3.93 14.66 4.18
N GLY A 21 -3.55 15.61 3.32
CA GLY A 21 -4.45 16.33 2.42
C GLY A 21 -4.60 15.70 1.03
N ILE A 22 -3.95 14.57 0.74
CA ILE A 22 -4.16 13.87 -0.53
C ILE A 22 -5.49 13.11 -0.45
N GLU A 23 -6.41 13.47 -1.34
CA GLU A 23 -7.58 12.65 -1.64
C GLU A 23 -7.14 11.47 -2.52
N TRP A 24 -7.35 10.25 -2.04
CA TRP A 24 -7.10 9.05 -2.84
C TRP A 24 -8.36 8.60 -3.57
N GLU A 25 -8.15 7.86 -4.65
CA GLU A 25 -9.24 7.15 -5.32
C GLU A 25 -9.91 6.17 -4.34
N PRO A 26 -11.22 5.89 -4.48
CA PRO A 26 -11.96 5.06 -3.52
C PRO A 26 -11.34 3.69 -3.26
N GLN A 27 -10.78 3.05 -4.29
CA GLN A 27 -10.13 1.75 -4.17
C GLN A 27 -8.84 1.80 -3.32
N VAL A 28 -8.09 2.91 -3.42
CA VAL A 28 -6.87 3.13 -2.64
C VAL A 28 -7.21 3.47 -1.18
N GLU A 29 -8.25 4.28 -0.95
CA GLU A 29 -8.77 4.53 0.39
C GLU A 29 -9.22 3.23 1.05
N GLN A 30 -9.94 2.37 0.31
CA GLN A 30 -10.40 1.11 0.83
C GLN A 30 -9.24 0.14 1.12
N LEU A 31 -8.25 0.05 0.23
CA LEU A 31 -7.02 -0.71 0.46
C LEU A 31 -6.31 -0.25 1.75
N TYR A 32 -6.21 1.07 1.98
CA TYR A 32 -5.66 1.59 3.22
C TYR A 32 -6.51 1.19 4.43
N ALA A 33 -7.82 1.44 4.37
CA ALA A 33 -8.73 1.25 5.50
C ALA A 33 -8.83 -0.21 5.93
N ASP A 34 -8.90 -1.14 4.98
CA ASP A 34 -9.18 -2.55 5.23
C ASP A 34 -7.90 -3.38 5.40
N CYS A 35 -6.78 -2.98 4.80
CA CYS A 35 -5.51 -3.74 4.88
C CYS A 35 -4.46 -3.08 5.79
N PHE A 36 -4.07 -1.83 5.52
CA PHE A 36 -2.88 -1.23 6.13
C PHE A 36 -3.16 -0.50 7.46
N ASN A 37 -4.32 0.15 7.58
CA ASN A 37 -4.71 0.87 8.79
C ASN A 37 -4.85 -0.06 10.01
N PRO A 38 -5.47 -1.26 9.91
CA PRO A 38 -5.54 -2.21 11.02
C PRO A 38 -4.16 -2.73 11.46
N LEU A 39 -3.17 -2.72 10.56
CA LEU A 39 -1.78 -3.09 10.83
C LEU A 39 -0.97 -1.95 11.48
N GLY A 40 -1.60 -0.79 11.72
CA GLY A 40 -0.98 0.35 12.39
C GLY A 40 -0.20 1.29 11.47
N PHE A 41 -0.31 1.14 10.14
CA PHE A 41 0.31 2.08 9.21
C PHE A 41 -0.40 3.42 9.27
N ARG A 42 0.37 4.50 9.30
CA ARG A 42 -0.14 5.86 9.09
C ARG A 42 -0.33 6.12 7.60
N ARG A 43 -1.28 6.99 7.24
CA ARG A 43 -1.48 7.45 5.84
C ARG A 43 -0.19 7.89 5.15
N ALA A 44 0.67 8.63 5.85
CA ALA A 44 1.97 9.06 5.34
C ALA A 44 2.92 7.90 4.99
N GLN A 45 2.89 6.81 5.75
CA GLN A 45 3.70 5.62 5.49
C GLN A 45 3.12 4.82 4.32
N PHE A 46 1.80 4.62 4.28
CA PHE A 46 1.13 3.95 3.18
C PHE A 46 1.33 4.69 1.85
N ALA A 47 1.20 6.02 1.83
CA ALA A 47 1.46 6.81 0.63
C ALA A 47 2.88 6.68 0.09
N ARG A 48 3.86 6.38 0.96
CA ARG A 48 5.24 6.12 0.50
C ARG A 48 5.33 4.79 -0.21
N LEU A 49 4.63 3.75 0.27
CA LEU A 49 4.57 2.43 -0.36
C LEU A 49 3.85 2.49 -1.70
N LEU A 50 2.75 3.26 -1.79
CA LEU A 50 1.99 3.43 -3.01
C LEU A 50 2.81 3.97 -4.20
N ARG A 51 3.89 4.72 -3.95
CA ARG A 51 4.73 5.26 -5.02
C ARG A 51 5.45 4.18 -5.83
N ASP A 52 5.74 3.05 -5.20
CA ASP A 52 6.47 1.95 -5.80
C ASP A 52 5.55 0.74 -6.07
N ALA A 53 4.24 0.89 -5.82
CA ALA A 53 3.24 -0.16 -6.03
C ALA A 53 2.56 -0.02 -7.40
N SER A 54 2.20 -1.14 -8.02
CA SER A 54 1.34 -1.20 -9.21
C SER A 54 0.09 -2.01 -8.94
N PHE A 55 -1.02 -1.59 -9.55
CA PHE A 55 -2.24 -2.39 -9.59
C PHE A 55 -2.14 -3.35 -10.77
N GLU A 56 -2.08 -4.64 -10.49
CA GLU A 56 -1.98 -5.71 -11.48
C GLU A 56 -3.32 -6.45 -11.56
N GLN A 57 -3.74 -6.79 -12.78
CA GLN A 57 -4.89 -7.65 -13.03
C GLN A 57 -4.41 -8.96 -13.63
N ALA A 58 -4.89 -10.10 -13.10
CA ALA A 58 -4.64 -11.40 -13.72
C ALA A 58 -5.42 -11.49 -15.04
N ASP A 59 -4.77 -11.98 -16.09
CA ASP A 59 -5.26 -12.09 -17.47
C ASP A 59 -6.14 -13.32 -17.73
N GLY A 60 -6.58 -14.00 -16.67
CA GLY A 60 -7.47 -15.16 -16.72
C GLY A 60 -6.76 -16.51 -16.59
N GLU A 61 -5.43 -16.53 -16.68
CA GLU A 61 -4.63 -17.71 -16.30
C GLU A 61 -4.18 -17.61 -14.83
N ALA A 62 -3.98 -18.77 -14.20
CA ALA A 62 -3.52 -18.83 -12.82
C ALA A 62 -2.04 -18.39 -12.76
N ARG A 63 -1.79 -17.20 -12.19
CA ARG A 63 -0.44 -16.66 -11.98
C ARG A 63 0.13 -17.12 -10.64
N THR A 64 1.34 -17.68 -10.66
CA THR A 64 2.10 -17.96 -9.43
C THR A 64 2.70 -16.65 -8.90
N LEU A 65 2.42 -16.31 -7.64
CA LEU A 65 2.96 -15.12 -6.99
C LEU A 65 4.31 -15.38 -6.33
N CYS A 66 4.41 -16.49 -5.59
CA CYS A 66 5.64 -16.90 -4.91
C CYS A 66 5.72 -18.42 -4.78
N VAL A 67 6.94 -18.95 -4.60
CA VAL A 67 7.21 -20.38 -4.43
C VAL A 67 7.97 -20.61 -3.13
N GLN A 68 7.60 -21.66 -2.39
CA GLN A 68 8.27 -22.01 -1.14
C GLN A 68 9.75 -22.31 -1.36
N GLY A 69 10.62 -21.64 -0.60
CA GLY A 69 12.06 -21.82 -0.66
C GLY A 69 12.77 -20.85 -1.61
N GLU A 70 12.03 -20.07 -2.38
CA GLU A 70 12.58 -18.96 -3.17
C GLU A 70 12.63 -17.67 -2.35
N PRO A 71 13.60 -16.77 -2.62
CA PRO A 71 13.63 -15.47 -1.98
C PRO A 71 12.38 -14.66 -2.37
N LEU A 72 11.77 -13.99 -1.39
CA LEU A 72 10.67 -13.08 -1.62
C LEU A 72 11.23 -11.67 -1.94
N ASP A 73 10.86 -11.13 -3.08
CA ASP A 73 11.26 -9.78 -3.53
C ASP A 73 10.09 -8.78 -3.54
N SER A 74 8.86 -9.29 -3.42
CA SER A 74 7.63 -8.54 -3.62
C SER A 74 6.65 -8.85 -2.50
N LEU A 75 5.77 -7.88 -2.23
CA LEU A 75 4.67 -8.02 -1.29
C LEU A 75 3.36 -7.77 -2.04
N TYR A 76 2.36 -8.62 -1.79
CA TYR A 76 1.10 -8.60 -2.52
C TYR A 76 -0.07 -8.33 -1.58
N VAL A 77 -1.10 -7.69 -2.12
CA VAL A 77 -2.41 -7.59 -1.46
C VAL A 77 -3.49 -7.97 -2.47
N LEU A 78 -4.29 -8.97 -2.11
CA LEU A 78 -5.46 -9.32 -2.89
C LEU A 78 -6.55 -8.29 -2.68
N ILE A 79 -6.98 -7.60 -3.73
CA ILE A 79 -8.10 -6.64 -3.64
C ILE A 79 -9.43 -7.31 -4.01
N ASN A 80 -9.41 -8.19 -5.02
CA ASN A 80 -10.57 -8.93 -5.48
C ASN A 80 -10.12 -10.27 -6.09
N GLY A 81 -10.93 -11.31 -5.92
CA GLY A 81 -10.67 -12.68 -6.39
C GLY A 81 -10.30 -13.62 -5.25
N THR A 82 -9.55 -14.68 -5.58
CA THR A 82 -9.14 -15.72 -4.63
C THR A 82 -7.66 -16.02 -4.84
N ILE A 83 -6.86 -15.96 -3.77
CA ILE A 83 -5.50 -16.53 -3.77
C ILE A 83 -5.55 -17.90 -3.12
N GLU A 84 -5.04 -18.90 -3.82
CA GLU A 84 -4.86 -20.26 -3.30
C GLU A 84 -3.42 -20.46 -2.83
N VAL A 85 -3.26 -20.89 -1.58
CA VAL A 85 -1.97 -21.37 -1.07
C VAL A 85 -1.95 -22.88 -1.25
N ARG A 86 -1.00 -23.36 -2.05
CA ARG A 86 -0.87 -24.79 -2.37
C ARG A 86 0.37 -25.41 -1.72
N ILE A 87 0.21 -26.60 -1.15
CA ILE A 87 1.31 -27.42 -0.62
C ILE A 87 1.28 -28.75 -1.35
N ALA A 88 2.41 -29.13 -1.97
CA ALA A 88 2.51 -30.34 -2.81
C ALA A 88 1.38 -30.44 -3.88
N GLY A 89 1.03 -29.31 -4.50
CA GLY A 89 0.02 -29.23 -5.55
C GLY A 89 -1.44 -29.26 -5.08
N ARG A 90 -1.70 -29.39 -3.78
CA ARG A 90 -3.05 -29.36 -3.20
C ARG A 90 -3.32 -28.02 -2.53
N VAL A 91 -4.54 -27.50 -2.69
CA VAL A 91 -4.98 -26.28 -1.99
C VAL A 91 -5.00 -26.57 -0.49
N ALA A 92 -4.14 -25.89 0.25
CA ALA A 92 -4.07 -25.97 1.70
C ALA A 92 -5.01 -24.95 2.35
N THR A 93 -5.07 -23.74 1.80
CA THR A 93 -5.99 -22.68 2.24
C THR A 93 -6.21 -21.65 1.12
N THR A 94 -7.19 -20.78 1.33
CA THR A 94 -7.42 -19.59 0.51
C THR A 94 -7.28 -18.32 1.35
N LEU A 95 -6.72 -17.27 0.76
CA LEU A 95 -6.57 -15.97 1.41
C LEU A 95 -7.75 -15.07 1.03
N GLN A 96 -8.23 -14.32 2.03
CA GLN A 96 -9.30 -13.36 1.83
C GLN A 96 -8.73 -12.04 1.30
N PRO A 97 -9.54 -11.19 0.63
CA PRO A 97 -9.12 -9.86 0.25
C PRO A 97 -8.58 -9.03 1.43
N TYR A 98 -7.72 -8.07 1.11
CA TYR A 98 -7.09 -7.12 2.03
C TYR A 98 -6.15 -7.75 3.06
N GLN A 99 -5.61 -8.92 2.75
CA GLN A 99 -4.51 -9.55 3.51
C GLN A 99 -3.18 -9.33 2.79
N LEU A 100 -2.13 -9.01 3.55
CA LEU A 100 -0.75 -8.97 3.05
C LEU A 100 -0.26 -10.40 2.83
N VAL A 101 0.36 -10.62 1.68
CA VAL A 101 0.97 -11.89 1.23
C VAL A 101 2.44 -11.68 0.93
#